data_AF-A0A2M6ZZ40-F1
#
_entry.id   AF-A0A2M6ZZ40-F1
#
_cell.length_a   1.000
_cell.length_b   1.000
_cell.length_c   1.000
_cell.angle_alpha   90.00
_cell.angle_beta   90.00
_cell.angle_gamma   90.00
#
_symmetry.space_group_name_H-M   'P 1'
#
loop_
_entity.id
_entity.type
_entity.pdbx_description
1 polymer ?
#
loop_
_entity_poly.entity_id
_entity_poly.type
_entity_poly.pdbx_seq_one_letter_code
_entity_poly.pdbx_strand_id
1 'polypeptide(L)'
;SEIEELSQYILWAGNIGIDTKAKALLKALETGFDKMKGMGAAQIEKLFICKGKVSGGIDIAMNVKNRLDNEKQQHIKGTVARSLERNSAHFNEARDHLDKWADDMVVAAEKELRDTKEQLKALNREARKALTLEEQEGIQKKIQELEKKKRKQRQEIFDTEDDIQLKRNNLITDLEKRMTQKISNKTIFTIRWKVI
;
A
#
# COMPACT_ATOMS: atom_id res chain seq x y z
N SER A 1 -50.34 -1.43 -41.97
CA SER A 1 -51.25 -2.46 -41.39
C SER A 1 -51.05 -2.51 -39.89
N GLU A 2 -52.04 -2.90 -39.08
CA GLU A 2 -51.89 -3.07 -37.61
C GLU A 2 -50.72 -4.02 -37.25
N ILE A 3 -50.40 -4.94 -38.16
CA ILE A 3 -49.24 -5.84 -38.09
C ILE A 3 -47.89 -5.10 -38.25
N GLU A 4 -47.89 -3.97 -38.95
CA GLU A 4 -46.72 -3.14 -39.27
C GLU A 4 -46.37 -2.20 -38.09
N GLU A 5 -47.39 -1.68 -37.40
CA GLU A 5 -47.24 -0.97 -36.12
C GLU A 5 -46.74 -1.89 -35.00
N LEU A 6 -47.29 -3.10 -34.88
CA LEU A 6 -46.80 -4.10 -33.92
C LEU A 6 -45.35 -4.50 -34.21
N SER A 7 -44.97 -4.60 -35.49
CA SER A 7 -43.58 -4.86 -35.89
C SER A 7 -42.65 -3.72 -35.52
N GLN A 8 -43.09 -2.45 -35.64
CA GLN A 8 -42.34 -1.29 -35.17
C GLN A 8 -42.20 -1.26 -33.64
N TYR A 9 -43.23 -1.61 -32.88
CA TYR A 9 -43.13 -1.68 -31.42
C TYR A 9 -42.20 -2.79 -30.92
N ILE A 10 -42.17 -3.94 -31.61
CA ILE A 10 -41.21 -5.03 -31.32
C ILE A 10 -39.78 -4.59 -31.67
N LEU A 11 -39.60 -3.88 -32.79
CA LEU A 11 -38.30 -3.32 -33.18
C LEU A 11 -37.82 -2.27 -32.16
N TRP A 12 -38.70 -1.38 -31.70
CA TRP A 12 -38.41 -0.38 -30.67
C TRP A 12 -38.12 -1.02 -29.32
N ALA A 13 -38.87 -2.05 -28.92
CA ALA A 13 -38.60 -2.80 -27.69
C ALA A 13 -37.27 -3.57 -27.75
N GLY A 14 -36.89 -4.11 -28.92
CA GLY A 14 -35.58 -4.72 -29.14
C GLY A 14 -34.41 -3.72 -29.16
N ASN A 15 -34.69 -2.46 -29.50
CA ASN A 15 -33.73 -1.34 -29.50
C ASN A 15 -33.72 -0.52 -28.20
N ILE A 16 -34.53 -0.87 -27.19
CA ILE A 16 -34.31 -0.44 -25.82
C ILE A 16 -33.04 -1.16 -25.36
N GLY A 17 -31.90 -0.61 -25.76
CA GLY A 17 -30.58 -1.09 -25.39
C GLY A 17 -30.57 -1.23 -23.88
N ILE A 18 -30.30 -2.46 -23.42
CA ILE A 18 -30.05 -2.79 -22.01
C ILE A 18 -29.09 -1.72 -21.50
N ASP A 19 -29.67 -0.77 -20.77
CA ASP A 19 -29.11 0.56 -20.49
C ASP A 19 -27.66 0.38 -20.05
N THR A 20 -26.73 1.07 -20.71
CA THR A 20 -25.32 1.07 -20.35
C THR A 20 -25.13 1.35 -18.86
N LYS A 21 -26.06 2.11 -18.25
CA LYS A 21 -26.14 2.31 -16.79
C LYS A 21 -26.60 1.06 -16.06
N ALA A 22 -27.60 0.32 -16.52
CA ALA A 22 -28.04 -0.95 -15.91
C ALA A 22 -26.93 -2.01 -15.95
N LYS A 23 -26.19 -2.12 -17.07
CA LYS A 23 -25.01 -2.99 -17.17
C LYS A 23 -23.87 -2.54 -16.24
N ALA A 24 -23.63 -1.24 -16.14
CA ALA A 24 -22.64 -0.69 -15.20
C ALA A 24 -23.05 -0.93 -13.74
N LEU A 25 -24.34 -0.84 -13.42
CA LEU A 25 -24.89 -1.10 -12.09
C LEU A 25 -24.80 -2.59 -11.74
N LEU A 26 -25.10 -3.47 -12.70
CA LEU A 26 -24.92 -4.92 -12.56
C LEU A 26 -23.45 -5.26 -12.27
N LYS A 27 -22.52 -4.72 -13.06
CA LYS A 27 -21.08 -4.95 -12.88
C LYS A 27 -20.55 -4.38 -11.56
N ALA A 28 -21.06 -3.23 -11.12
CA ALA A 28 -20.73 -2.63 -9.83
C ALA A 28 -21.26 -3.47 -8.66
N LEU A 29 -22.47 -4.03 -8.80
CA LEU A 29 -23.05 -4.97 -7.84
C LEU A 29 -22.25 -6.27 -7.78
N GLU A 30 -21.93 -6.88 -8.91
CA GLU A 30 -21.11 -8.11 -9.00
C GLU A 30 -19.74 -7.91 -8.33
N THR A 31 -19.05 -6.81 -8.64
CA THR A 31 -17.75 -6.48 -8.02
C THR A 31 -17.89 -6.23 -6.51
N GLY A 32 -19.02 -5.63 -6.08
CA GLY A 32 -19.36 -5.46 -4.68
C GLY A 32 -19.60 -6.80 -3.98
N PHE A 33 -20.30 -7.72 -4.63
CA PHE A 33 -20.61 -9.05 -4.09
C PHE A 33 -19.38 -9.94 -3.97
N ASP A 34 -18.47 -9.91 -4.95
CA ASP A 34 -17.22 -10.66 -4.85
C ASP A 34 -16.32 -10.15 -3.71
N LYS A 35 -16.28 -8.84 -3.47
CA LYS A 35 -15.61 -8.28 -2.29
C LYS A 35 -16.31 -8.65 -0.98
N MET A 36 -17.65 -8.79 -1.00
CA MET A 36 -18.45 -9.18 0.17
C MET A 36 -18.39 -10.69 0.49
N LYS A 37 -18.06 -11.58 -0.46
CA LYS A 37 -17.85 -13.02 -0.20
C LYS A 37 -16.81 -13.29 0.90
N GLY A 38 -15.81 -12.43 1.02
CA GLY A 38 -14.83 -12.48 2.13
C GLY A 38 -15.36 -12.05 3.50
N MET A 39 -16.60 -11.53 3.59
CA MET A 39 -17.18 -10.91 4.79
C MET A 39 -18.48 -11.58 5.29
N GLY A 40 -18.88 -12.75 4.74
CA GLY A 40 -20.09 -13.49 5.15
C GLY A 40 -21.25 -13.51 4.14
N ALA A 41 -21.00 -13.24 2.85
CA ALA A 41 -22.05 -13.02 1.84
C ALA A 41 -22.94 -14.21 1.44
N ALA A 42 -22.72 -15.44 1.92
CA ALA A 42 -23.59 -16.58 1.60
C ALA A 42 -25.08 -16.33 1.99
N GLN A 43 -25.32 -15.39 2.91
CA GLN A 43 -26.67 -14.99 3.35
C GLN A 43 -27.29 -13.88 2.48
N ILE A 44 -26.49 -13.01 1.85
CA ILE A 44 -26.99 -11.91 1.02
C ILE A 44 -27.32 -12.40 -0.40
N GLU A 45 -26.54 -13.32 -0.94
CA GLU A 45 -26.81 -13.93 -2.25
C GLU A 45 -28.21 -14.57 -2.30
N LYS A 46 -28.57 -15.31 -1.25
CA LYS A 46 -29.90 -15.91 -1.11
C LYS A 46 -31.02 -14.86 -1.04
N LEU A 47 -30.77 -13.71 -0.43
CA LEU A 47 -31.74 -12.61 -0.34
C LEU A 47 -32.10 -12.04 -1.72
N PHE A 48 -31.14 -11.96 -2.65
CA PHE A 48 -31.39 -11.48 -4.02
C PHE A 48 -32.06 -12.51 -4.94
N ILE A 49 -31.98 -13.80 -4.60
CA ILE A 49 -32.70 -14.87 -5.30
C ILE A 49 -34.17 -14.94 -4.83
N CYS A 50 -34.49 -14.38 -3.65
CA CYS A 50 -35.85 -14.33 -3.14
C CYS A 50 -36.75 -13.47 -4.04
N LYS A 51 -37.89 -14.03 -4.48
CA LYS A 51 -38.92 -13.28 -5.21
C LYS A 51 -39.46 -12.15 -4.32
N GLY A 52 -39.33 -10.90 -4.78
CA GLY A 52 -39.88 -9.72 -4.12
C GLY A 52 -41.03 -9.10 -4.92
N LYS A 53 -41.90 -8.36 -4.23
CA LYS A 53 -42.87 -7.45 -4.86
C LYS A 53 -42.48 -6.01 -4.52
N VAL A 54 -42.44 -5.13 -5.52
CA VAL A 54 -42.26 -3.69 -5.29
C VAL A 54 -43.59 -3.14 -4.79
N SER A 55 -43.65 -2.83 -3.51
CA SER A 55 -44.70 -2.00 -2.92
C SER A 55 -44.27 -0.53 -2.96
N GLY A 56 -45.22 0.41 -3.04
CA GLY A 56 -44.96 1.85 -3.21
C GLY A 56 -44.12 2.48 -2.09
N GLY A 57 -43.89 3.80 -2.16
CA GLY A 57 -43.02 4.54 -1.24
C GLY A 57 -43.30 4.23 0.23
N ILE A 58 -42.37 3.51 0.86
CA ILE A 58 -42.44 3.16 2.27
C ILE A 58 -41.82 4.30 3.08
N ASP A 59 -42.62 4.94 3.93
CA ASP A 59 -42.06 5.82 4.95
C ASP A 59 -41.40 4.98 6.06
N ILE A 60 -40.16 5.31 6.39
CA ILE A 60 -39.39 4.62 7.43
C ILE A 60 -39.46 5.46 8.69
N ALA A 61 -40.05 4.89 9.74
CA ALA A 61 -40.14 5.55 11.04
C ALA A 61 -38.77 6.04 11.53
N MET A 62 -38.76 7.23 12.14
CA MET A 62 -37.53 7.95 12.52
C MET A 62 -36.62 7.13 13.43
N ASN A 63 -37.19 6.35 14.35
CA ASN A 63 -36.45 5.45 15.24
C ASN A 63 -35.68 4.35 14.48
N VAL A 64 -36.29 3.78 13.43
CA VAL A 64 -35.65 2.77 12.58
C VAL A 64 -34.54 3.40 11.75
N LYS A 65 -34.76 4.61 11.21
CA LYS A 65 -33.74 5.36 10.47
C LYS A 65 -32.52 5.67 11.34
N ASN A 66 -32.74 6.15 12.56
CA ASN A 66 -31.67 6.44 13.52
C ASN A 66 -30.88 5.18 13.91
N ARG A 67 -31.56 4.05 14.10
CA ARG A 67 -30.89 2.77 14.39
C ARG A 67 -30.01 2.33 13.22
N LEU A 68 -30.55 2.37 11.99
CA LEU A 68 -29.79 2.01 10.78
C LEU A 68 -28.58 2.92 10.57
N ASP A 69 -28.72 4.23 10.80
CA ASP A 69 -27.60 5.17 10.71
C ASP A 69 -26.55 4.88 11.78
N ASN A 70 -26.95 4.58 13.02
CA ASN A 70 -26.01 4.21 14.08
C ASN A 70 -25.26 2.90 13.76
N GLU A 71 -25.96 1.86 13.32
CA GLU A 71 -25.34 0.59 12.91
C GLU A 71 -24.38 0.80 11.74
N LYS A 72 -24.80 1.57 10.73
CA LYS A 72 -23.95 1.97 9.60
C LYS A 72 -22.67 2.66 10.08
N GLN A 73 -22.77 3.63 11.00
CA GLN A 73 -21.61 4.32 11.55
C GLN A 73 -20.68 3.38 12.31
N GLN A 74 -21.21 2.45 13.09
CA GLN A 74 -20.40 1.44 13.79
C GLN A 74 -19.65 0.53 12.81
N HIS A 75 -20.32 0.06 11.76
CA HIS A 75 -19.67 -0.76 10.72
C HIS A 75 -18.61 0.00 9.93
N ILE A 76 -18.85 1.29 9.62
CA ILE A 76 -17.84 2.16 9.01
C ILE A 76 -16.63 2.24 9.92
N LYS A 77 -16.81 2.65 11.19
CA LYS A 77 -15.73 2.76 12.18
C LYS A 77 -14.94 1.46 12.31
N GLY A 78 -15.61 0.32 12.44
CA GLY A 78 -14.95 -0.98 12.55
C GLY A 78 -14.22 -1.43 11.28
N THR A 79 -14.65 -0.97 10.10
CA THR A 79 -13.95 -1.24 8.83
C THR A 79 -12.73 -0.32 8.68
N VAL A 80 -12.86 0.95 9.07
CA VAL A 80 -11.74 1.90 9.10
C VAL A 80 -10.66 1.41 10.07
N ALA A 81 -11.04 1.03 11.29
CA ALA A 81 -10.11 0.54 12.30
C ALA A 81 -9.31 -0.68 11.80
N ARG A 82 -9.98 -1.70 11.26
CA ARG A 82 -9.31 -2.87 10.68
C ARG A 82 -8.37 -2.53 9.52
N SER A 83 -8.76 -1.57 8.68
CA SER A 83 -7.91 -1.10 7.58
C SER A 83 -6.67 -0.35 8.09
N LEU A 84 -6.83 0.47 9.13
CA LEU A 84 -5.74 1.20 9.76
C LEU A 84 -4.79 0.24 10.49
N GLU A 85 -5.30 -0.74 11.23
CA GLU A 85 -4.51 -1.76 11.92
C GLU A 85 -3.65 -2.55 10.93
N ARG A 86 -4.24 -3.02 9.83
CA ARG A 86 -3.49 -3.73 8.78
C ARG A 86 -2.43 -2.84 8.12
N ASN A 87 -2.76 -1.59 7.84
CA ASN A 87 -1.81 -0.64 7.26
C ASN A 87 -0.65 -0.34 8.23
N SER A 88 -0.96 -0.17 9.51
CA SER A 88 0.02 0.04 10.57
C SER A 88 0.98 -1.15 10.70
N ALA A 89 0.48 -2.38 10.65
CA ALA A 89 1.31 -3.58 10.67
C ALA A 89 2.32 -3.61 9.52
N HIS A 90 1.87 -3.37 8.28
CA HIS A 90 2.76 -3.34 7.12
C HIS A 90 3.77 -2.17 7.17
N PHE A 91 3.37 -1.01 7.71
CA PHE A 91 4.27 0.12 7.89
C PHE A 91 5.37 -0.20 8.91
N ASN A 92 5.00 -0.78 10.05
CA ASN A 92 5.95 -1.16 11.10
C ASN A 92 6.94 -2.21 10.60
N GLU A 93 6.48 -3.22 9.85
CA GLU A 93 7.35 -4.23 9.22
C GLU A 93 8.37 -3.60 8.25
N ALA A 94 7.91 -2.69 7.39
CA ALA A 94 8.80 -1.97 6.47
C ALA A 94 9.82 -1.09 7.20
N ARG A 95 9.40 -0.42 8.28
CA ARG A 95 10.27 0.39 9.15
C ARG A 95 11.33 -0.49 9.81
N ASP A 96 10.93 -1.60 10.42
CA ASP A 96 11.84 -2.49 11.12
C ASP A 96 12.86 -3.14 10.17
N HIS A 97 12.47 -3.42 8.92
CA HIS A 97 13.42 -3.83 7.89
C HIS A 97 14.38 -2.70 7.54
N LEU A 98 13.88 -1.47 7.36
CA LEU A 98 14.71 -0.32 7.03
C LEU A 98 15.75 -0.03 8.13
N ASP A 99 15.36 -0.14 9.39
CA ASP A 99 16.26 0.07 10.53
C ASP A 99 17.37 -0.99 10.59
N LYS A 100 17.02 -2.28 10.44
CA LYS A 100 18.04 -3.35 10.38
C LYS A 100 19.01 -3.17 9.22
N TRP A 101 18.47 -2.84 8.05
CA TRP A 101 19.29 -2.58 6.86
C TRP A 101 20.21 -1.38 7.08
N ALA A 102 19.71 -0.30 7.70
CA ALA A 102 20.51 0.89 8.00
C ALA A 102 21.68 0.56 8.94
N ASP A 103 21.41 -0.18 10.02
CA ASP A 103 22.44 -0.62 10.96
C ASP A 103 23.51 -1.47 10.26
N ASP A 104 23.10 -2.43 9.43
CA ASP A 104 24.02 -3.30 8.68
C ASP A 104 24.90 -2.50 7.70
N MET A 105 24.33 -1.53 6.99
CA MET A 105 25.08 -0.70 6.03
C MET A 105 26.10 0.21 6.70
N VAL A 106 25.72 0.84 7.81
CA VAL A 106 26.65 1.69 8.59
C VAL A 106 27.79 0.85 9.15
N VAL A 107 27.49 -0.28 9.78
CA VAL A 107 28.51 -1.19 10.32
C VAL A 107 29.45 -1.68 9.23
N ALA A 108 28.93 -2.03 8.05
CA ALA A 108 29.75 -2.46 6.92
C ALA A 108 30.71 -1.36 6.44
N ALA A 109 30.20 -0.15 6.18
CA ALA A 109 31.01 0.97 5.71
C ALA A 109 32.07 1.41 6.74
N GLU A 110 31.71 1.44 8.03
CA GLU A 110 32.65 1.72 9.11
C GLU A 110 33.74 0.65 9.25
N LYS A 111 33.38 -0.63 9.09
CA LYS A 111 34.33 -1.73 9.13
C LYS A 111 35.34 -1.62 7.98
N GLU A 112 34.88 -1.38 6.76
CA GLU A 112 35.79 -1.23 5.63
C GLU A 112 36.77 -0.06 5.79
N LEU A 113 36.32 1.06 6.37
CA LEU A 113 37.18 2.20 6.69
C LEU A 113 38.19 1.84 7.80
N ARG A 114 37.78 1.05 8.79
CA ARG A 114 38.65 0.57 9.87
C ARG A 114 39.75 -0.33 9.34
N ASP A 115 39.40 -1.30 8.51
CA ASP A 115 40.35 -2.23 7.89
C ASP A 115 41.41 -1.48 7.06
N THR A 116 40.99 -0.49 6.26
CA THR A 116 41.92 0.37 5.52
C THR A 116 42.85 1.16 6.45
N LYS A 117 42.35 1.68 7.59
CA LYS A 117 43.19 2.38 8.58
C LYS A 117 44.21 1.43 9.23
N GLU A 118 43.85 0.18 9.48
CA GLU A 118 44.76 -0.82 10.04
C GLU A 118 45.86 -1.20 9.05
N GLN A 119 45.52 -1.42 7.77
CA GLN A 119 46.49 -1.64 6.70
C GLN A 119 47.46 -0.46 6.56
N LEU A 120 46.96 0.79 6.62
CA LEU A 120 47.81 1.98 6.62
C LEU A 120 48.79 2.01 7.81
N LYS A 121 48.35 1.62 9.01
CA LYS A 121 49.24 1.53 10.19
C LYS A 121 50.31 0.46 9.99
N ALA A 122 49.97 -0.69 9.41
CA ALA A 122 50.91 -1.76 9.12
C ALA A 122 51.97 -1.32 8.10
N LEU A 123 51.55 -0.77 6.96
CA LEU A 123 52.47 -0.26 5.93
C LEU A 123 53.36 0.87 6.44
N ASN A 124 52.85 1.77 7.29
CA ASN A 124 53.69 2.80 7.90
C ASN A 124 54.77 2.23 8.83
N ARG A 125 54.52 1.09 9.48
CA ARG A 125 55.54 0.39 10.28
C ARG A 125 56.56 -0.32 9.39
N GLU A 126 56.11 -0.93 8.30
CA GLU A 126 56.98 -1.56 7.29
C GLU A 126 57.88 -0.54 6.60
N ALA A 127 57.35 0.63 6.24
CA ALA A 127 58.10 1.73 5.63
C ALA A 127 59.31 2.16 6.49
N ARG A 128 59.18 2.12 7.82
CA ARG A 128 60.25 2.46 8.76
C ARG A 128 61.34 1.38 8.85
N LYS A 129 61.05 0.15 8.43
CA LYS A 129 61.96 -1.00 8.45
C LYS A 129 62.63 -1.26 7.10
N ALA A 130 62.15 -0.62 6.03
CA ALA A 130 62.70 -0.79 4.70
C ALA A 130 64.18 -0.35 4.67
N LEU A 131 65.04 -1.20 4.09
CA LEU A 131 66.48 -0.96 4.02
C LEU A 131 66.92 -0.50 2.64
N THR A 132 66.07 -0.69 1.64
CA THR A 132 66.33 -0.31 0.25
C THR A 132 65.39 0.79 -0.22
N LEU A 133 65.90 1.63 -1.13
CA LEU A 133 65.12 2.69 -1.76
C LEU A 133 63.93 2.12 -2.57
N GLU A 134 64.12 0.97 -3.20
CA GLU A 134 63.10 0.29 -4.00
C GLU A 134 61.93 -0.22 -3.14
N GLU A 135 62.22 -0.87 -2.01
CA GLU A 135 61.19 -1.27 -1.03
C GLU A 135 60.44 -0.05 -0.48
N GLN A 136 61.18 1.03 -0.19
CA GLN A 136 60.58 2.27 0.32
C GLN A 136 59.63 2.90 -0.71
N GLU A 137 60.02 2.95 -1.99
CA GLU A 137 59.17 3.44 -3.07
C GLU A 137 57.91 2.59 -3.23
N GLY A 138 58.04 1.26 -3.22
CA GLY A 138 56.93 0.32 -3.33
C GLY A 138 55.92 0.47 -2.19
N ILE A 139 56.39 0.60 -0.95
CA ILE A 139 55.53 0.83 0.22
C ILE A 139 54.84 2.19 0.13
N GLN A 140 55.56 3.24 -0.30
CA GLN A 140 54.98 4.58 -0.44
C GLN A 140 53.85 4.63 -1.48
N LYS A 141 53.99 3.92 -2.60
CA LYS A 141 52.91 3.78 -3.60
C LYS A 141 51.66 3.11 -2.99
N LYS A 142 51.84 2.02 -2.23
CA LYS A 142 50.72 1.35 -1.55
C LYS A 142 50.04 2.25 -0.51
N ILE A 143 50.81 3.04 0.25
CA ILE A 143 50.27 4.01 1.21
C ILE A 143 49.43 5.06 0.48
N GLN A 144 49.90 5.61 -0.65
CA GLN A 144 49.14 6.59 -1.44
C GLN A 144 47.79 6.03 -1.93
N GLU A 145 47.77 4.79 -2.41
CA GLU A 145 46.53 4.14 -2.87
C GLU A 145 45.55 3.90 -1.72
N LEU A 146 46.01 3.42 -0.56
CA LEU A 146 45.14 3.26 0.62
C LEU A 146 44.66 4.60 1.19
N GLU A 147 45.45 5.68 1.09
CA GLU A 147 45.01 7.02 1.47
C GLU A 147 43.87 7.52 0.56
N LYS A 148 43.95 7.29 -0.76
CA LYS A 148 42.85 7.58 -1.69
C LYS A 148 41.61 6.75 -1.34
N LYS A 149 41.78 5.44 -1.11
CA LYS A 149 40.69 4.54 -0.71
C LYS A 149 40.02 5.00 0.58
N LYS A 150 40.80 5.37 1.61
CA LYS A 150 40.30 5.90 2.89
C LYS A 150 39.44 7.16 2.69
N ARG A 151 39.83 8.06 1.78
CA ARG A 151 39.02 9.25 1.47
C ARG A 151 37.69 8.87 0.82
N LYS A 152 37.72 7.94 -0.14
CA LYS A 152 36.51 7.44 -0.80
C LYS A 152 35.56 6.76 0.20
N GLN A 153 36.06 5.88 1.06
CA GLN A 153 35.25 5.20 2.08
C GLN A 153 34.62 6.15 3.10
N ARG A 154 35.27 7.29 3.40
CA ARG A 154 34.63 8.33 4.21
C ARG A 154 33.45 8.97 3.49
N GLN A 155 33.58 9.24 2.19
CA GLN A 155 32.48 9.75 1.40
C GLN A 155 31.33 8.74 1.32
N GLU A 156 31.64 7.47 1.11
CA GLU A 156 30.65 6.38 1.05
C GLU A 156 29.84 6.25 2.36
N ILE A 157 30.43 6.54 3.52
CA ILE A 157 29.68 6.60 4.79
C ILE A 157 28.63 7.72 4.74
N PHE A 158 29.00 8.93 4.33
CA PHE A 158 28.06 10.05 4.22
C PHE A 158 26.95 9.77 3.20
N ASP A 159 27.32 9.23 2.03
CA ASP A 159 26.36 8.88 0.98
C ASP A 159 25.36 7.82 1.48
N THR A 160 25.85 6.83 2.24
CA THR A 160 25.00 5.79 2.85
C THR A 160 24.05 6.38 3.89
N GLU A 161 24.52 7.30 4.73
CA GLU A 161 23.69 7.98 5.73
C GLU A 161 22.58 8.81 5.06
N ASP A 162 22.90 9.54 4.00
CA ASP A 162 21.93 10.31 3.22
C ASP A 162 20.88 9.41 2.56
N ASP A 163 21.29 8.28 2.00
CA ASP A 163 20.38 7.28 1.42
C ASP A 163 19.42 6.70 2.47
N ILE A 164 19.91 6.42 3.68
CA ILE A 164 19.08 5.97 4.81
C ILE A 164 18.04 7.05 5.15
N GLN A 165 18.44 8.31 5.24
CA GLN A 165 17.53 9.42 5.54
C GLN A 165 16.48 9.60 4.44
N LEU A 166 16.88 9.55 3.18
CA LEU A 166 15.97 9.66 2.05
C LEU A 166 14.92 8.55 2.06
N LYS A 167 15.33 7.31 2.32
CA LYS A 167 14.39 6.18 2.43
C LYS A 167 13.43 6.33 3.61
N ARG A 168 13.89 6.81 4.76
CA ARG A 168 13.03 7.11 5.92
C ARG A 168 11.99 8.17 5.59
N ASN A 169 12.39 9.25 4.93
CA ASN A 169 11.47 10.33 4.52
C ASN A 169 10.41 9.85 3.52
N ASN A 170 10.80 8.99 2.58
CA ASN A 170 9.87 8.38 1.64
C ASN A 170 8.83 7.50 2.37
N LEU A 171 9.27 6.71 3.35
CA LEU A 171 8.38 5.88 4.15
C LEU A 171 7.34 6.72 4.92
N ILE A 172 7.75 7.84 5.51
CA ILE A 172 6.86 8.80 6.18
C ILE A 172 5.84 9.37 5.19
N THR A 173 6.31 9.83 4.02
CA THR A 173 5.45 10.40 2.97
C THR A 173 4.39 9.39 2.51
N ASP A 174 4.77 8.12 2.36
CA ASP A 174 3.84 7.07 1.98
C ASP A 174 2.81 6.75 3.07
N LEU A 175 3.19 6.81 4.35
CA LEU A 175 2.26 6.68 5.46
C LEU A 175 1.23 7.83 5.46
N GLU A 176 1.68 9.06 5.30
CA GLU A 176 0.82 10.25 5.25
C GLU A 176 -0.19 10.17 4.10
N LYS A 177 0.25 9.76 2.90
CA LYS A 177 -0.63 9.53 1.74
C LYS A 177 -1.68 8.47 2.00
N ARG A 178 -1.33 7.38 2.69
CA ARG A 178 -2.27 6.30 3.01
C ARG A 178 -3.24 6.70 4.11
N MET A 179 -2.82 7.49 5.10
CA MET A 179 -3.72 8.02 6.14
C MET A 179 -4.72 9.05 5.60
N THR A 180 -4.34 9.81 4.58
CA THR A 180 -5.21 10.84 3.96
C THR A 180 -6.22 10.28 2.95
N GLN A 181 -6.22 8.97 2.65
CA GLN A 181 -7.26 8.37 1.82
C GLN A 181 -8.64 8.55 2.47
N LYS A 182 -9.40 9.54 1.97
CA LYS A 182 -10.75 9.87 2.45
C LYS A 182 -11.70 8.71 2.16
N ILE A 183 -12.22 8.10 3.22
CA ILE A 183 -13.27 7.10 3.11
C ILE A 183 -14.58 7.82 2.81
N SER A 184 -15.17 7.54 1.65
CA SER A 184 -16.51 8.02 1.29
C SER A 184 -17.51 6.87 1.38
N ASN A 185 -18.71 7.16 1.87
CA ASN A 185 -19.81 6.20 1.91
C ASN A 185 -21.04 6.82 1.25
N LYS A 186 -21.74 6.03 0.43
CA LYS A 186 -23.01 6.43 -0.20
C LYS A 186 -24.01 5.30 -0.01
N THR A 187 -25.16 5.61 0.57
CA THR A 187 -26.27 4.66 0.64
C THR A 187 -26.88 4.50 -0.75
N ILE A 188 -26.95 3.27 -1.26
CA ILE A 188 -27.50 2.98 -2.61
C ILE A 188 -29.00 2.66 -2.52
N PHE A 189 -29.41 1.80 -1.60
CA PHE A 189 -30.81 1.44 -1.35
C PHE A 189 -31.01 0.94 0.10
N THR A 190 -32.27 0.89 0.54
CA THR A 190 -32.69 0.30 1.82
C THR A 190 -33.78 -0.73 1.55
N ILE A 191 -33.65 -1.96 2.07
CA ILE A 191 -34.64 -3.03 1.89
C ILE A 191 -35.33 -3.30 3.22
N ARG A 192 -36.67 -3.33 3.20
CA ARG A 192 -37.48 -3.89 4.29
C ARG A 192 -37.84 -5.33 3.94
N TRP A 193 -37.65 -6.24 4.87
CA TRP A 193 -38.01 -7.65 4.71
C TRP A 193 -38.71 -8.15 5.99
N LYS A 194 -39.46 -9.25 5.87
CA LYS A 194 -40.11 -9.95 6.98
C LYS A 194 -40.01 -11.45 6.69
N VAL A 195 -39.75 -12.26 7.72
CA VAL A 195 -39.89 -13.72 7.64
C VAL A 195 -41.38 -14.05 7.75
N ILE A 196 -41.89 -14.82 6.79
CA ILE A 196 -43.24 -15.39 6.79
C ILE A 196 -43.13 -16.85 7.19
#